data_AF-A0A2G3PTQ3-F1
#
_entry.id   AF-A0A2G3PTQ3-F1
#
_cell.length_a   1.000
_cell.length_b   1.000
_cell.length_c   1.000
_cell.angle_alpha   90.00
_cell.angle_beta   90.00
_cell.angle_gamma   90.00
#
_symmetry.space_group_name_H-M   'P 1'
#
loop_
_entity.id
_entity.type
_entity.pdbx_description
1 polymer ?
#
loop_
_entity_poly.entity_id
_entity_poly.type
_entity_poly.pdbx_seq_one_letter_code
_entity_poly.pdbx_strand_id
1 'polypeptide(L)' 'MIKKSLKSAMGISMGITVGGCIFPRLFLNNLYNDTWPSIWKQAILYFIVGYIAAFLVYLIINWIKSLFT' A
#
# COMPACT_ATOMS: atom_id res chain seq x y z
N MET A 1 13.54 -4.70 14.37
CA MET A 1 13.04 -5.16 13.06
C MET A 1 11.59 -4.73 12.81
N ILE A 2 10.65 -5.07 13.70
CA ILE A 2 9.22 -4.74 13.58
C ILE A 2 8.97 -3.23 13.40
N LYS A 3 9.50 -2.36 14.27
CA LYS A 3 9.33 -0.89 14.17
C LYS A 3 9.80 -0.31 12.83
N LYS A 4 10.92 -0.83 12.29
CA LYS A 4 11.47 -0.41 11.00
C LYS A 4 10.56 -0.86 9.84
N SER A 5 10.03 -2.08 9.91
CA SER A 5 9.07 -2.59 8.93
C SER A 5 7.76 -1.80 8.94
N LEU A 6 7.20 -1.51 10.12
CA LEU A 6 5.98 -0.71 10.27
C LEU A 6 6.13 0.70 9.67
N LYS A 7 7.27 1.37 9.93
CA LYS A 7 7.54 2.71 9.37
C LYS A 7 7.70 2.67 7.84
N SER A 8 8.35 1.62 7.31
CA SER A 8 8.57 1.47 5.87
C SER A 8 7.26 1.18 5.13
N ALA A 9 6.40 0.33 5.70
CA ALA A 9 5.10 -0.02 5.14
C ALA A 9 4.18 1.20 4.95
N MET A 10 4.27 2.20 5.84
CA MET A 10 3.46 3.41 5.78
C MET A 10 3.67 4.22 4.50
N GLY A 11 4.93 4.39 4.07
CA GLY A 11 5.24 5.13 2.85
C GLY A 11 4.82 4.37 1.60
N ILE A 12 5.04 3.04 1.60
CA ILE A 12 4.68 2.17 0.48
C ILE A 12 3.15 2.12 0.31
N SER A 13 2.40 1.97 1.39
CA SER A 13 0.94 1.94 1.34
C SER A 13 0.35 3.26 0.86
N MET A 14 0.92 4.42 1.24
CA MET A 14 0.53 5.71 0.68
C MET A 14 0.77 5.76 -0.83
N GLY A 15 1.93 5.29 -1.30
CA GLY A 15 2.24 5.20 -2.74
C GLY A 15 1.26 4.32 -3.50
N ILE A 16 0.89 3.15 -2.95
CA ILE A 16 -0.10 2.24 -3.52
C ILE A 16 -1.48 2.89 -3.58
N THR A 17 -1.90 3.59 -2.53
CA THR A 17 -3.19 4.29 -2.51
C THR A 17 -3.22 5.40 -3.56
N VAL A 18 -2.19 6.24 -3.65
CA VAL A 18 -2.14 7.31 -4.65
C VAL A 18 -2.09 6.72 -6.07
N GLY A 19 -1.19 5.77 -6.31
CA GLY A 19 -0.97 5.18 -7.64
C GLY A 19 -2.12 4.29 -8.13
N GLY A 20 -2.78 3.57 -7.24
CA GLY A 20 -3.83 2.59 -7.59
C GLY A 20 -5.26 3.10 -7.45
N CYS A 21 -5.47 4.21 -6.73
CA CYS A 21 -6.81 4.76 -6.45
C CYS A 21 -6.97 6.21 -6.94
N ILE A 22 -6.01 7.08 -6.67
CA ILE A 22 -6.13 8.53 -6.97
C ILE A 22 -5.76 8.81 -8.42
N PHE A 23 -4.58 8.40 -8.89
CA PHE A 23 -4.17 8.67 -10.28
C PHE A 23 -5.13 8.08 -11.32
N PRO A 24 -5.60 6.82 -11.21
CA PRO A 24 -6.51 6.27 -12.20
C PRO A 24 -7.82 7.06 -12.30
N ARG A 25 -8.33 7.60 -11.19
CA ARG A 25 -9.51 8.49 -11.20
C ARG A 25 -9.24 9.86 -11.83
N LEU A 26 -8.02 10.37 -11.74
CA LEU A 26 -7.66 11.63 -12.41
C LEU A 26 -7.53 11.46 -13.92
N PHE A 27 -6.94 10.35 -14.39
CA PHE A 27 -6.68 10.12 -15.82
C PHE A 27 -7.83 9.41 -16.55
N LEU A 28 -8.59 8.55 -15.88
CA LEU A 28 -9.64 7.71 -16.46
C LEU A 28 -10.95 7.86 -15.68
N ASN A 29 -11.31 9.11 -15.36
CA ASN A 29 -12.37 9.46 -14.40
C ASN A 29 -13.69 8.72 -14.60
N ASN A 30 -14.21 8.70 -15.83
CA ASN A 30 -15.49 8.05 -16.14
C ASN A 30 -15.42 6.52 -15.94
N LEU A 31 -14.44 5.87 -16.57
CA LEU A 31 -14.28 4.42 -16.50
C LEU A 31 -14.04 3.93 -15.07
N TYR A 32 -13.19 4.63 -14.32
CA TYR A 32 -12.79 4.19 -12.98
C TYR A 32 -13.88 4.42 -11.94
N ASN A 33 -14.64 5.52 -12.02
CA ASN A 33 -15.75 5.77 -11.09
C ASN A 33 -16.95 4.85 -11.34
N ASP A 34 -17.16 4.39 -12.57
CA ASP A 34 -18.23 3.46 -12.90
C ASP A 34 -17.87 2.00 -12.53
N THR A 35 -16.59 1.66 -12.55
CA THR A 35 -16.12 0.28 -12.28
C THR A 35 -15.85 0.01 -10.80
N TRP A 36 -15.38 1.02 -10.05
CA TRP A 36 -14.89 0.83 -8.68
C TRP A 36 -15.80 1.45 -7.61
N PRO A 37 -15.73 0.97 -6.35
CA PRO A 37 -16.46 1.56 -5.24
C PRO A 37 -16.10 3.04 -5.04
N SER A 38 -16.83 3.73 -4.16
CA SER A 38 -16.50 5.12 -3.82
C SER A 38 -15.03 5.31 -3.42
N ILE A 39 -14.48 6.49 -3.73
CA ILE A 39 -13.04 6.80 -3.58
C ILE A 39 -12.51 6.47 -2.18
N TRP A 40 -13.27 6.79 -1.14
CA TRP A 40 -12.88 6.53 0.24
C TRP A 40 -12.80 5.04 0.55
N LYS A 41 -13.78 4.24 0.10
CA LYS A 41 -13.78 2.78 0.32
C LYS A 41 -12.58 2.13 -0.36
N GLN A 42 -12.32 2.49 -1.62
CA GLN A 42 -11.19 1.95 -2.36
C GLN A 42 -9.85 2.43 -1.79
N ALA A 43 -9.73 3.71 -1.42
CA ALA A 43 -8.49 4.25 -0.85
C ALA A 43 -8.12 3.59 0.48
N ILE A 44 -9.11 3.37 1.36
CA ILE A 44 -8.91 2.67 2.63
C ILE A 44 -8.51 1.21 2.37
N LEU A 45 -9.19 0.52 1.45
CA LEU A 45 -8.87 -0.86 1.11
C LEU A 45 -7.43 -0.99 0.57
N TYR A 46 -7.06 -0.13 -0.39
CA TYR A 46 -5.71 -0.11 -0.96
C TYR A 46 -4.65 0.21 0.09
N PHE A 47 -4.94 1.13 1.00
CA PHE A 47 -4.03 1.50 2.07
C PHE A 47 -3.81 0.33 3.04
N ILE A 48 -4.89 -0.31 3.51
CA ILE A 48 -4.80 -1.42 4.48
C ILE A 48 -4.10 -2.62 3.86
N VAL A 49 -4.54 -3.05 2.68
CA VAL A 49 -3.97 -4.23 1.99
C VAL A 49 -2.51 -3.96 1.61
N GLY A 50 -2.23 -2.78 1.05
CA GLY A 50 -0.87 -2.37 0.71
C GLY A 50 0.04 -2.29 1.93
N TYR A 51 -0.48 -1.79 3.07
CA TYR A 51 0.27 -1.71 4.32
C TYR A 51 0.62 -3.10 4.86
N ILE A 52 -0.35 -4.02 4.93
CA ILE A 52 -0.13 -5.39 5.41
C ILE A 52 0.91 -6.11 4.52
N ALA A 53 0.74 -6.05 3.20
CA ALA A 53 1.67 -6.66 2.26
C ALA A 53 3.08 -6.09 2.39
N ALA A 54 3.21 -4.76 2.39
CA ALA A 54 4.50 -4.07 2.53
C ALA A 54 5.17 -4.38 3.88
N PHE A 55 4.39 -4.42 4.96
CA PHE A 55 4.89 -4.77 6.29
C PHE A 55 5.44 -6.19 6.33
N LEU A 56 4.71 -7.17 5.79
CA LEU A 56 5.14 -8.57 5.75
C LEU A 56 6.43 -8.74 4.95
N VAL A 57 6.51 -8.13 3.76
CA VAL A 57 7.72 -8.18 2.93
C VAL A 57 8.91 -7.57 3.67
N TYR A 58 8.77 -6.37 4.25
CA TYR A 58 9.85 -5.74 5.00
C TYR A 58 10.22 -6.50 6.28
N LEU A 59 9.26 -7.15 6.93
CA LEU A 59 9.50 -8.00 8.09
C LEU A 59 10.36 -9.20 7.71
N ILE A 60 10.02 -9.90 6.62
CA ILE A 60 10.79 -11.03 6.10
C ILE A 60 12.19 -10.58 5.70
N ILE A 61 12.33 -9.48 4.96
CA ILE A 61 13.65 -8.95 4.55
C ILE A 61 14.50 -8.60 5.78
N ASN A 62 13.94 -7.91 6.77
CA ASN A 62 14.67 -7.55 7.98
C ASN A 62 15.03 -8.79 8.81
N TRP A 63 14.18 -9.81 8.82
CA TRP A 63 14.43 -11.09 9.50
C TRP A 63 15.54 -11.89 8.86
N ILE A 64 15.55 -12.00 7.54
CA ILE A 64 16.65 -12.62 6.81
C ILE A 64 17.96 -11.87 7.10
N LYS A 65 17.96 -10.53 7.06
CA LYS A 65 19.16 -9.74 7.37
C LYS A 65 19.71 -9.98 8.78
N SER A 66 18.84 -10.18 9.78
CA SER A 66 19.29 -10.48 11.15
C SER A 66 19.86 -11.88 11.35
N LEU A 67 19.69 -12.80 10.39
CA LEU A 67 20.33 -14.12 10.45
C LEU A 67 21.79 -14.10 9.97
N PHE A 68 22.18 -13.07 9.22
CA PHE A 68 23.52 -12.93 8.64
C PHE A 68 24.35 -11.80 9.28
N THR A 69 23.81 -11.11 10.29
CA THR A 69 24.48 -10.04 11.04
C THR A 69 24.57 -10.43 12.51
#